data_AF-A0A814RRE0-F1
#
_entry.id   AF-A0A814RRE0-F1
#
_cell.length_a   1.000
_cell.length_b   1.000
_cell.length_c   1.000
_cell.angle_alpha   90.00
_cell.angle_beta   90.00
_cell.angle_gamma   90.00
#
_symmetry.space_group_name_H-M   'P 1'
#
loop_
_entity.id
_entity.type
_entity.pdbx_description
1 polymer ?
#
loop_
_entity_poly.entity_id
_entity_poly.type
_entity_poly.pdbx_seq_one_letter_code
_entity_poly.pdbx_strand_id
1 'polypeptide(L)'
;MPVSSIITTGDDFEEHILYFNDTNDPDNENFNHLGQSITQHCKSYEFEIDQTNGTKLCIVETPGFDDTRGIEQDDRNMREIYDCIKNPLSHIHGVCVLLKPNESRPIIYFLTYLTQLFSIFWTEN
;
A
#
# COMPACT_ATOMS: atom_id res chain seq x y z
N MET A 1 13.69 6.16 -10.31
CA MET A 1 14.44 6.60 -9.11
C MET A 1 13.87 5.81 -7.96
N PRO A 2 14.68 5.09 -7.15
CA PRO A 2 14.15 4.49 -5.93
C PRO A 2 13.58 5.61 -5.07
N VAL A 3 12.34 5.45 -4.64
CA VAL A 3 11.68 6.39 -3.75
C VAL A 3 12.00 5.94 -2.34
N SER A 4 12.45 6.84 -1.47
CA SER A 4 12.63 6.52 -0.06
C SER A 4 11.75 7.36 0.83
N SER A 5 11.34 6.79 1.96
CA SER A 5 10.73 7.55 3.06
C SER A 5 11.55 7.37 4.32
N ILE A 6 11.54 8.38 5.19
CA ILE A 6 12.18 8.33 6.50
C ILE A 6 11.09 8.03 7.53
N ILE A 7 11.33 7.03 8.37
CA ILE A 7 10.52 6.75 9.54
C ILE A 7 11.36 7.01 10.77
N THR A 8 10.77 7.66 11.77
CA THR A 8 11.40 7.93 13.04
C THR A 8 10.73 7.08 14.13
N THR A 9 11.51 6.35 14.90
CA THR A 9 11.02 5.40 15.93
C THR A 9 11.64 5.67 17.30
N GLY A 10 10.95 5.19 18.34
CA GLY A 10 11.41 5.28 19.72
C GLY A 10 11.39 6.70 20.30
N ASP A 11 11.75 6.80 21.58
CA ASP A 11 11.85 8.08 22.28
C ASP A 11 13.14 8.85 21.91
N ASP A 12 14.13 8.14 21.35
CA ASP A 12 15.42 8.68 20.91
C ASP A 12 15.43 9.16 19.45
N PHE A 13 14.26 9.12 18.78
CA PHE A 13 14.08 9.55 17.40
C PHE A 13 15.03 8.84 16.41
N GLU A 14 15.18 7.53 16.53
CA GLU A 14 16.00 6.75 15.60
C GLU A 14 15.40 6.83 14.18
N GLU A 15 16.21 7.25 13.21
CA GLU A 15 15.79 7.38 11.81
C GLU A 15 16.09 6.10 11.03
N HIS A 16 15.05 5.57 10.39
CA HIS A 16 15.13 4.46 9.46
C HIS A 16 14.75 4.93 8.06
N ILE A 17 15.66 4.74 7.10
CA ILE A 17 15.39 5.01 5.69
C ILE A 17 14.77 3.76 5.06
N LEU A 18 13.52 3.89 4.63
CA LEU A 18 12.85 2.88 3.85
C LEU A 18 13.09 3.14 2.37
N TYR A 19 13.68 2.17 1.69
CA TYR A 19 13.80 2.19 0.24
C TYR A 19 12.59 1.44 -0.33
N PHE A 20 11.69 2.17 -0.94
CA PHE A 20 10.67 1.63 -1.83
C PHE A 20 11.34 1.40 -3.19
N ASN A 21 10.76 0.50 -3.98
CA ASN A 21 11.31 -0.05 -5.21
C ASN A 21 12.41 -1.08 -4.94
N ASP A 22 12.10 -2.35 -5.23
CA ASP A 22 13.13 -3.38 -5.26
C ASP A 22 13.96 -3.25 -6.53
N THR A 23 15.27 -3.04 -6.43
CA THR A 23 16.13 -3.26 -7.61
C THR A 23 16.11 -4.71 -8.09
N ASN A 24 15.61 -5.64 -7.26
CA ASN A 24 15.45 -7.06 -7.61
C ASN A 24 14.10 -7.40 -8.25
N ASP A 25 13.15 -6.45 -8.31
CA ASP A 25 11.85 -6.62 -8.96
C ASP A 25 11.47 -5.37 -9.77
N PRO A 26 12.23 -5.07 -10.84
CA PRO A 26 11.99 -3.89 -11.67
C PRO A 26 10.68 -3.96 -12.46
N ASP A 27 10.08 -5.14 -12.57
CA ASP A 27 8.87 -5.37 -13.35
C ASP A 27 7.59 -5.08 -12.54
N ASN A 28 7.70 -4.97 -11.21
CA ASN A 28 6.57 -4.64 -10.33
C ASN A 28 6.14 -3.16 -10.39
N GLU A 29 6.90 -2.30 -11.06
CA GLU A 29 6.56 -0.88 -11.19
C GLU A 29 6.43 -0.46 -12.66
N ASN A 30 5.25 0.06 -13.01
CA ASN A 30 4.95 0.52 -14.36
C ASN A 30 4.71 2.03 -14.40
N PHE A 31 5.74 2.77 -14.80
CA PHE A 31 5.69 4.23 -14.97
C PHE A 31 5.27 4.68 -16.36
N ASN A 32 5.07 3.75 -17.30
CA ASN A 32 4.91 4.07 -18.72
C ASN A 32 3.48 4.48 -19.10
N HIS A 33 2.52 4.26 -18.20
CA HIS A 33 1.10 4.48 -18.49
C HIS A 33 0.46 5.42 -17.46
N LEU A 34 0.13 6.62 -17.92
CA LEU A 34 -0.54 7.61 -17.09
C LEU A 34 -1.91 7.11 -16.62
N GLY A 35 -2.15 7.22 -15.32
CA GLY A 35 -3.41 6.83 -14.68
C GLY A 35 -3.55 5.33 -14.42
N GLN A 36 -2.56 4.51 -14.77
CA GLN A 36 -2.50 3.14 -14.24
C GLN A 36 -1.86 3.17 -12.86
N SER A 37 -2.20 2.19 -12.01
CA SER A 37 -1.42 1.91 -10.83
C SER A 37 0.05 1.73 -11.22
N ILE A 38 0.96 2.37 -10.47
CA ILE A 38 2.40 2.19 -10.67
C ILE A 38 2.82 0.83 -10.12
N THR A 39 2.47 0.55 -8.87
CA THR A 39 2.69 -0.76 -8.23
C THR A 39 1.76 -1.79 -8.88
N GLN A 40 2.31 -2.87 -9.44
CA GLN A 40 1.52 -3.91 -10.11
C GLN A 40 1.08 -5.02 -9.17
N HIS A 41 1.91 -5.32 -8.17
CA HIS A 41 1.68 -6.33 -7.17
C HIS A 41 2.00 -5.83 -5.77
N CYS A 42 1.29 -6.33 -4.76
CA CYS A 42 1.58 -5.94 -3.38
C CYS A 42 3.00 -6.33 -3.00
N LYS A 43 3.59 -5.51 -2.13
CA LYS A 43 4.86 -5.85 -1.49
C LYS A 43 4.83 -5.50 -0.01
N SER A 44 5.28 -6.44 0.81
CA SER A 44 5.44 -6.21 2.25
C SER A 44 6.90 -5.87 2.56
N TYR A 45 7.10 -4.84 3.37
CA TYR A 45 8.39 -4.41 3.89
C TYR A 45 8.36 -4.51 5.41
N GLU A 46 9.22 -5.36 5.98
CA GLU A 46 9.32 -5.57 7.42
C GLU A 46 10.57 -4.92 7.99
N PHE A 47 10.40 -4.20 9.10
CA PHE A 47 11.47 -3.51 9.82
C PHE A 47 11.36 -3.83 11.30
N GLU A 48 12.46 -4.22 11.93
CA GLU A 48 12.52 -4.34 13.38
C GLU A 48 12.66 -2.94 13.98
N ILE A 49 11.67 -2.54 14.79
CA ILE A 49 11.60 -1.20 15.40
C ILE A 49 11.89 -1.23 16.90
N ASP A 50 11.94 -2.41 17.50
CA ASP A 50 12.42 -2.62 18.86
C ASP A 50 13.09 -3.99 18.96
N GLN A 51 14.42 -3.99 19.07
CA GLN A 51 15.23 -5.21 19.16
C GLN A 51 15.09 -5.93 20.51
N THR A 52 14.58 -5.24 21.54
CA THR A 52 14.52 -5.78 22.90
C THR A 52 13.31 -6.69 23.12
N ASN A 53 12.19 -6.40 22.43
CA ASN A 53 10.96 -7.20 22.47
C ASN A 53 10.59 -7.84 21.12
N GLY A 54 11.38 -7.59 20.07
CA GLY A 54 11.17 -8.14 18.73
C GLY A 54 9.99 -7.50 17.97
N THR A 55 9.60 -6.27 18.32
CA THR A 55 8.52 -5.58 17.61
C THR A 55 8.95 -5.22 16.19
N LYS A 56 8.09 -5.58 15.23
CA LYS A 56 8.28 -5.27 13.81
C LYS A 56 7.20 -4.35 13.28
N LEU A 57 7.61 -3.39 12.46
CA LEU A 57 6.74 -2.63 11.58
C LEU A 57 6.66 -3.34 10.23
N CYS A 58 5.45 -3.71 9.81
CA CYS A 58 5.18 -4.20 8.47
C CYS A 58 4.41 -3.15 7.69
N ILE A 59 4.95 -2.73 6.54
CA ILE A 59 4.29 -1.84 5.59
C ILE A 59 3.95 -2.63 4.35
N VAL A 60 2.67 -2.69 4.01
CA VAL A 60 2.19 -3.30 2.77
C VAL A 60 1.96 -2.18 1.77
N GLU A 61 2.80 -2.12 0.75
CA GLU A 61 2.57 -1.32 -0.44
C GLU A 61 1.64 -2.08 -1.39
N THR A 62 0.68 -1.38 -1.97
CA THR A 62 -0.39 -1.99 -2.78
C THR A 62 -0.52 -1.30 -4.13
N PRO A 63 -1.05 -2.02 -5.15
CA PRO A 63 -1.61 -1.35 -6.32
C PRO A 63 -2.64 -0.28 -5.93
N GLY A 64 -2.69 0.79 -6.72
CA GLY A 64 -3.65 1.87 -6.59
C GLY A 64 -5.04 1.52 -7.13
N PHE A 65 -5.99 2.36 -6.78
CA PHE A 65 -7.37 2.34 -7.27
C PHE A 65 -7.57 3.43 -8.35
N ASP A 66 -8.66 3.34 -9.13
CA ASP A 66 -9.00 4.24 -10.24
C ASP A 66 -8.06 4.04 -11.44
N ASP A 67 -7.82 2.78 -11.78
CA ASP A 67 -6.92 2.39 -12.86
C ASP A 67 -7.55 2.65 -14.23
N THR A 68 -6.83 3.33 -15.13
CA THR A 68 -7.31 3.62 -16.49
C THR A 68 -7.51 2.37 -17.36
N ARG A 69 -7.05 1.18 -16.93
CA ARG A 69 -7.38 -0.12 -17.53
C ARG A 69 -8.84 -0.54 -17.28
N GLY A 70 -9.55 0.15 -16.37
CA GLY A 70 -10.98 -0.01 -16.11
C GLY A 70 -11.30 -0.87 -14.89
N ILE A 71 -12.61 -1.00 -14.62
CA ILE A 71 -13.13 -1.59 -13.37
C ILE A 71 -12.66 -3.03 -13.11
N GLU A 72 -12.47 -3.84 -14.16
CA GLU A 72 -11.95 -5.19 -14.00
C GLU A 72 -10.51 -5.22 -13.47
N GLN A 73 -9.70 -4.20 -13.79
CA GLN A 73 -8.37 -4.07 -13.21
C GLN A 73 -8.46 -3.60 -11.76
N ASP A 74 -9.35 -2.69 -11.44
CA ASP A 74 -9.58 -2.28 -10.05
C ASP A 74 -10.02 -3.47 -9.18
N ASP A 75 -10.92 -4.32 -9.69
CA ASP A 75 -11.33 -5.55 -9.01
C ASP A 75 -10.14 -6.51 -8.77
N ARG A 76 -9.22 -6.63 -9.74
CA ARG A 76 -7.99 -7.43 -9.59
C ARG A 76 -7.07 -6.82 -8.54
N ASN A 77 -6.83 -5.51 -8.60
CA ASN A 77 -6.00 -4.80 -7.63
C ASN A 77 -6.55 -4.97 -6.22
N MET A 78 -7.87 -4.81 -6.05
CA MET A 78 -8.53 -4.95 -4.76
C MET A 78 -8.52 -6.39 -4.23
N ARG A 79 -8.66 -7.40 -5.10
CA ARG A 79 -8.50 -8.80 -4.71
C ARG A 79 -7.07 -9.11 -4.28
N GLU A 80 -6.09 -8.53 -4.97
CA GLU A 80 -4.71 -8.69 -4.58
C GLU A 80 -4.45 -8.07 -3.20
N ILE A 81 -4.89 -6.82 -2.97
CA ILE A 81 -4.83 -6.17 -1.64
C ILE A 81 -5.41 -7.07 -0.55
N TYR A 82 -6.56 -7.68 -0.81
CA TYR A 82 -7.19 -8.61 0.12
C TYR A 82 -6.31 -9.82 0.43
N ASP A 83 -5.77 -10.48 -0.59
CA ASP A 83 -4.92 -11.65 -0.44
C ASP A 83 -3.62 -11.32 0.32
N CYS A 84 -3.06 -10.12 0.11
CA CYS A 84 -1.88 -9.60 0.79
C CYS A 84 -2.12 -9.29 2.27
N ILE A 85 -3.36 -9.00 2.64
CA ILE A 85 -3.72 -8.66 4.01
C ILE A 85 -4.22 -9.90 4.77
N LYS A 86 -5.16 -10.65 4.19
CA LYS A 86 -5.84 -11.74 4.89
C LYS A 86 -4.95 -12.95 5.17
N ASN A 87 -4.04 -13.29 4.25
CA ASN A 87 -3.26 -14.52 4.38
C ASN A 87 -2.04 -14.37 5.31
N PRO A 88 -1.22 -13.30 5.22
CA PRO A 88 -0.01 -13.19 6.04
C PRO A 88 -0.20 -12.37 7.32
N LEU A 89 -1.22 -11.49 7.42
CA LEU A 89 -1.38 -10.59 8.57
C LEU A 89 -2.49 -11.07 9.51
N SER A 90 -2.16 -11.22 10.80
CA SER A 90 -3.16 -11.50 11.83
C SER A 90 -4.01 -10.27 12.18
N HIS A 91 -3.43 -9.06 12.06
CA HIS A 91 -4.06 -7.80 12.44
C HIS A 91 -3.55 -6.66 11.55
N ILE A 92 -4.43 -5.69 11.29
CA ILE A 92 -4.09 -4.41 10.66
C ILE A 92 -4.14 -3.34 11.74
N HIS A 93 -2.99 -2.70 12.01
CA HIS A 93 -2.90 -1.64 13.02
C HIS A 93 -3.36 -0.28 12.51
N GLY A 94 -3.27 -0.05 11.19
CA GLY A 94 -3.68 1.19 10.55
C GLY A 94 -3.65 1.08 9.03
N VAL A 95 -4.39 1.98 8.37
CA VAL A 95 -4.43 2.12 6.91
C VAL A 95 -4.05 3.55 6.57
N CYS A 96 -3.07 3.72 5.69
CA CYS A 96 -2.65 5.02 5.17
C CYS A 96 -3.22 5.19 3.75
N VAL A 97 -4.00 6.25 3.53
CA VAL A 97 -4.56 6.55 2.20
C VAL A 97 -3.87 7.80 1.64
N LEU A 98 -3.15 7.62 0.54
CA LEU A 98 -2.44 8.69 -0.16
C LEU A 98 -3.29 9.21 -1.33
N LEU A 99 -3.61 10.50 -1.31
CA LEU A 99 -4.37 11.18 -2.37
C LEU A 99 -3.53 12.29 -2.96
N LYS A 100 -3.58 12.51 -4.29
CA LYS A 100 -2.87 13.64 -4.89
C LYS A 100 -3.53 14.94 -4.41
N PRO A 101 -2.74 15.92 -3.95
CA PRO A 101 -3.27 17.16 -3.39
C PRO A 101 -4.05 18.00 -4.43
N ASN A 102 -3.76 17.77 -5.72
CA ASN A 102 -4.36 18.49 -6.83
C ASN A 102 -5.51 17.71 -7.50
N GLU A 103 -5.99 16.62 -6.90
CA GLU A 103 -7.19 15.96 -7.43
C GLU A 103 -8.39 16.89 -7.35
N SER A 104 -9.22 16.86 -8.40
CA SER A 104 -10.40 17.73 -8.46
C SER A 104 -11.50 17.30 -7.49
N ARG A 105 -11.48 16.03 -7.04
CA ARG A 105 -12.55 15.40 -6.26
C ARG A 105 -12.02 14.41 -5.20
N PRO A 106 -11.07 14.80 -4.33
CA PRO A 106 -10.36 13.88 -3.43
C PRO A 106 -11.30 13.15 -2.47
N ILE A 107 -12.37 13.82 -2.00
CA ILE A 107 -13.38 13.23 -1.11
C ILE A 107 -14.13 12.09 -1.81
N ILE A 108 -14.50 12.24 -3.08
CA ILE A 108 -15.24 11.21 -3.81
C ILE A 108 -14.36 9.99 -4.00
N TYR A 109 -13.11 10.18 -4.41
CA TYR A 109 -12.14 9.09 -4.54
C TYR A 109 -11.91 8.35 -3.23
N PHE A 110 -11.75 9.10 -2.13
CA PHE A 110 -11.60 8.52 -0.80
C PHE A 110 -12.81 7.66 -0.39
N LEU A 111 -14.03 8.17 -0.59
CA LEU A 111 -15.26 7.44 -0.24
C LEU A 111 -15.46 6.20 -1.12
N THR A 112 -15.15 6.29 -2.42
CA THR A 112 -15.20 5.14 -3.33
C THR A 112 -14.20 4.08 -2.90
N TYR A 113 -12.97 4.47 -2.58
CA TYR A 113 -11.93 3.56 -2.07
C TYR A 113 -12.38 2.86 -0.79
N LEU A 114 -12.86 3.61 0.20
CA LEU A 114 -13.36 3.02 1.46
C LEU A 114 -14.52 2.06 1.21
N THR A 115 -15.46 2.41 0.33
CA THR A 115 -16.61 1.55 0.02
C THR A 115 -16.19 0.20 -0.52
N GLN A 116 -15.21 0.16 -1.42
CA GLN A 116 -14.70 -1.09 -2.00
C GLN A 116 -13.81 -1.87 -1.03
N LEU A 117 -12.99 -1.17 -0.26
CA LEU A 117 -12.20 -1.79 0.79
C LEU A 117 -13.12 -2.52 1.78
N PHE A 118 -14.15 -1.84 2.28
CA PHE A 118 -15.10 -2.43 3.22
C PHE A 118 -15.98 -3.51 2.59
N SER A 119 -16.38 -3.37 1.32
CA SER A 119 -17.17 -4.42 0.67
C SER A 119 -16.41 -5.74 0.68
N ILE A 120 -15.13 -5.73 0.33
CA ILE A 120 -14.31 -6.94 0.24
C ILE A 120 -14.04 -7.57 1.60
N PHE A 121 -13.80 -6.76 2.65
CA PHE A 121 -13.64 -7.30 4.00
C PHE A 121 -14.94 -7.81 4.62
N TRP A 122 -16.11 -7.31 4.19
CA TRP A 122 -17.39 -7.64 4.81
C TRP A 122 -18.21 -8.68 4.05
N THR A 123 -18.00 -8.88 2.75
CA THR A 123 -18.74 -9.89 1.95
C THR A 123 -18.21 -11.31 2.09
N GLU A 124 -17.01 -11.52 2.65
CA GLU A 124 -16.40 -12.85 2.81
C GLU A 124 -16.49 -13.42 4.25
N ASN A 125 -17.48 -12.96 5.05
CA ASN A 125 -17.86 -13.56 6.34
C ASN A 125 -19.20 -14.31 6.26
#